data_AF-A0A1V5Q8R3-F1
#
_entry.id   AF-A0A1V5Q8R3-F1
#
_cell.length_a   1.000
_cell.length_b   1.000
_cell.length_c   1.000
_cell.angle_alpha   90.00
_cell.angle_beta   90.00
_cell.angle_gamma   90.00
#
_symmetry.space_group_name_H-M   'P 1'
#
loop_
_entity.id
_entity.type
_entity.pdbx_description
1 polymer ?
#
loop_
_entity_poly.entity_id
_entity_poly.type
_entity_poly.pdbx_seq_one_letter_code
_entity_poly.pdbx_strand_id
1 'polypeptide(L)'
;MTTPEVEHAQASTSLVRGLVIVLILAFFFFFPRLLARGLGMESPWTSYFYLYGNGLIVFLIGIWVILRSGACRFGRGYDTSWFVVLLLGYAFFALMHAAWIAAALYWPVAGGG
;
A
#
# COMPACT_ATOMS: atom_id res chain seq x y z
N MET A 1 25.03 -23.32 29.61
CA MET A 1 25.34 -21.98 30.16
C MET A 1 25.39 -21.04 28.97
N THR A 2 24.31 -20.31 28.71
CA THR A 2 24.29 -19.29 27.63
C THR A 2 25.11 -18.09 28.10
N THR A 3 26.00 -17.58 27.26
CA THR A 3 26.80 -16.39 27.61
C THR A 3 25.90 -15.15 27.58
N PRO A 4 26.15 -14.13 28.43
CA PRO A 4 25.30 -12.94 28.53
C PRO A 4 25.12 -12.21 27.20
N GLU A 5 26.10 -12.31 26.31
CA GLU A 5 26.06 -11.77 24.95
C GLU A 5 24.89 -12.32 24.10
N VAL A 6 24.59 -13.62 24.22
CA VAL A 6 23.51 -14.27 23.44
C VAL A 6 22.13 -13.86 23.97
N GLU A 7 22.01 -13.68 25.28
CA GLU A 7 20.76 -13.26 25.94
C GLU A 7 20.39 -11.82 25.57
N HIS A 8 21.35 -10.89 25.58
CA HIS A 8 21.14 -9.51 25.16
C HIS A 8 20.80 -9.40 23.67
N ALA A 9 21.45 -10.18 22.79
CA ALA A 9 21.16 -10.20 21.36
C ALA A 9 19.72 -10.70 21.08
N GLN A 10 19.28 -11.75 21.77
CA GLN A 10 17.93 -12.30 21.63
C GLN A 10 16.86 -11.34 22.16
N ALA A 11 17.10 -10.68 23.30
CA ALA A 11 16.19 -9.69 23.88
C ALA A 11 16.06 -8.44 22.99
N SER A 12 17.15 -7.97 22.38
CA SER A 12 17.07 -6.82 21.45
C SER A 12 16.23 -7.15 20.21
N THR A 13 16.36 -8.37 19.68
CA THR A 13 15.64 -8.81 18.48
C THR A 13 14.14 -8.95 18.74
N SER A 14 13.74 -9.44 19.93
CA SER A 14 12.33 -9.55 20.30
C SER A 14 11.68 -8.19 20.57
N LEU A 15 12.41 -7.25 21.17
CA LEU A 15 11.96 -5.87 21.36
C LEU A 15 11.76 -5.13 20.03
N VAL A 16 12.72 -5.25 19.09
CA VAL A 16 12.60 -4.65 17.76
C VAL A 16 11.40 -5.24 17.01
N ARG A 17 11.21 -6.56 17.05
CA ARG A 17 10.03 -7.22 16.47
C ARG A 17 8.73 -6.70 17.07
N GLY A 18 8.65 -6.59 18.40
CA GLY A 18 7.48 -6.05 19.09
C GLY A 18 7.18 -4.62 18.65
N LEU A 19 8.20 -3.76 18.58
CA LEU A 19 8.07 -2.37 18.17
C LEU A 19 7.59 -2.25 16.73
N VAL A 20 8.12 -3.04 15.81
CA VAL A 20 7.66 -3.08 14.41
C VAL A 20 6.18 -3.45 14.32
N ILE A 21 5.74 -4.47 15.07
CA ILE A 21 4.32 -4.88 15.09
C ILE A 21 3.44 -3.73 15.61
N VAL A 22 3.85 -3.09 16.72
CA VAL A 22 3.10 -1.95 17.28
C VAL A 22 3.01 -0.79 16.28
N LEU A 23 4.10 -0.49 15.57
CA LEU A 23 4.09 0.55 14.53
C LEU A 23 3.17 0.20 13.36
N ILE A 24 3.15 -1.06 12.90
CA ILE A 24 2.24 -1.52 11.85
C ILE A 24 0.79 -1.37 12.31
N LEU A 25 0.47 -1.84 13.51
CA LEU A 25 -0.89 -1.72 14.07
C LEU A 25 -1.29 -0.25 14.24
N ALA A 26 -0.39 0.59 14.76
CA ALA A 26 -0.62 2.01 14.86
C ALA A 26 -0.90 2.63 13.50
N PHE A 27 -0.10 2.32 12.48
CA PHE A 27 -0.33 2.79 11.11
C PHE A 27 -1.74 2.42 10.62
N PHE A 28 -2.11 1.14 10.65
CA PHE A 28 -3.42 0.68 10.18
C PHE A 28 -4.59 1.24 11.00
N PHE A 29 -4.36 1.61 12.25
CA PHE A 29 -5.36 2.21 13.12
C PHE A 29 -5.51 3.73 12.89
N PHE A 30 -4.41 4.45 12.73
CA PHE A 30 -4.41 5.91 12.58
C PHE A 30 -4.68 6.35 11.15
N PHE A 31 -4.21 5.61 10.15
CA PHE A 31 -4.37 5.95 8.74
C PHE A 31 -5.83 6.16 8.31
N PRO A 32 -6.79 5.23 8.54
CA PRO A 32 -8.18 5.44 8.17
C PRO A 32 -8.81 6.61 8.93
N ARG A 33 -8.39 6.85 10.18
CA ARG A 33 -8.89 7.99 10.97
C ARG A 33 -8.39 9.33 10.43
N LEU A 34 -7.16 9.38 9.93
CA LEU A 34 -6.62 10.59 9.32
C LEU A 34 -7.39 10.94 8.04
N LEU A 35 -7.68 9.94 7.21
CA LEU A 35 -8.50 10.11 6.02
C LEU A 35 -9.92 10.56 6.37
N ALA A 36 -10.57 9.90 7.33
CA ALA A 36 -11.90 10.26 7.79
C ALA A 36 -11.98 11.69 8.35
N ARG A 37 -10.95 12.15 9.07
CA ARG A 37 -10.88 13.53 9.59
C ARG A 37 -10.67 14.58 8.51
N GLY A 38 -9.87 14.27 7.48
CA GLY A 38 -9.54 15.22 6.42
C GLY A 38 -10.62 15.33 5.33
N LEU A 39 -11.17 14.19 4.90
CA LEU A 39 -12.07 14.11 3.74
C LEU A 39 -13.53 13.82 4.13
N GLY A 40 -13.80 13.41 5.36
CA GLY A 40 -15.13 13.00 5.83
C GLY A 40 -15.43 11.52 5.54
N MET A 41 -16.26 10.88 6.38
CA MET A 41 -16.57 9.44 6.24
C MET A 41 -17.46 9.12 5.03
N GLU A 42 -18.28 10.08 4.62
CA GLU A 42 -19.21 9.95 3.48
C GLU A 42 -18.51 10.13 2.12
N SER A 43 -17.28 10.68 2.13
CA SER A 43 -16.60 11.04 0.89
C SER A 43 -16.11 9.79 0.15
N PRO A 44 -16.44 9.61 -1.15
CA PRO A 44 -15.93 8.48 -1.94
C PRO A 44 -14.40 8.51 -2.04
N TRP A 45 -13.78 9.68 -1.90
CA TRP A 45 -12.33 9.84 -1.87
C TRP A 45 -11.69 9.20 -0.64
N THR A 46 -12.38 9.17 0.51
CA THR A 46 -11.90 8.50 1.73
C THR A 46 -11.74 7.00 1.49
N SER A 47 -12.77 6.36 0.93
CA SER A 47 -12.75 4.94 0.56
C SER A 47 -11.69 4.65 -0.50
N TYR A 48 -11.55 5.54 -1.49
CA TYR A 48 -10.52 5.43 -2.53
C TYR A 48 -9.10 5.47 -1.96
N PHE A 49 -8.77 6.48 -1.15
CA PHE A 49 -7.43 6.59 -0.55
C PHE A 49 -7.16 5.50 0.48
N TYR A 50 -8.19 5.00 1.16
CA TYR A 50 -8.04 3.84 2.02
C TYR A 50 -7.66 2.58 1.23
N LEU A 51 -8.38 2.31 0.13
CA LEU A 51 -8.16 1.12 -0.70
C LEU A 51 -6.80 1.19 -1.44
N TYR A 52 -6.57 2.23 -2.23
CA TYR A 52 -5.34 2.37 -3.02
C TYR A 52 -4.15 2.89 -2.21
N GLY A 53 -4.35 3.56 -1.08
CA GLY A 53 -3.25 3.92 -0.19
C GLY A 53 -2.66 2.68 0.50
N ASN A 54 -3.51 1.90 1.18
CA ASN A 54 -3.07 0.65 1.81
C ASN A 54 -2.66 -0.39 0.76
N GLY A 55 -3.41 -0.48 -0.35
CA GLY A 55 -3.07 -1.35 -1.47
C GLY A 55 -1.69 -1.05 -2.04
N LEU A 56 -1.30 0.23 -2.14
CA LEU A 56 0.02 0.63 -2.62
C LEU A 56 1.12 0.12 -1.69
N ILE A 57 0.93 0.18 -0.37
CA ILE A 57 1.92 -0.32 0.60
C ILE A 57 2.14 -1.82 0.40
N VAL A 58 1.06 -2.60 0.33
CA VAL A 58 1.14 -4.06 0.10
C VAL A 58 1.77 -4.35 -1.27
N PHE A 59 1.39 -3.60 -2.29
CA PHE A 59 1.95 -3.72 -3.63
C PHE A 59 3.45 -3.46 -3.64
N LEU A 60 3.92 -2.39 -3.00
CA LEU A 60 5.35 -2.05 -2.91
C LEU A 60 6.14 -3.09 -2.12
N ILE A 61 5.56 -3.68 -1.08
CA ILE A 61 6.18 -4.84 -0.39
C ILE A 61 6.34 -6.00 -1.37
N GLY A 62 5.31 -6.30 -2.17
CA GLY A 62 5.40 -7.30 -3.24
C GLY A 62 6.49 -6.99 -4.27
N ILE A 63 6.58 -5.75 -4.74
CA ILE A 63 7.67 -5.29 -5.63
C ILE A 63 9.03 -5.52 -4.96
N TRP A 64 9.19 -5.12 -3.71
CA TRP A 64 10.43 -5.32 -2.96
C TRP A 64 10.82 -6.80 -2.89
N VAL A 65 9.87 -7.70 -2.63
CA VAL A 65 10.12 -9.16 -2.62
C VAL A 65 10.53 -9.67 -4.01
N ILE A 66 9.84 -9.27 -5.08
CA ILE A 66 10.17 -9.68 -6.47
C ILE A 66 11.60 -9.26 -6.83
N LEU A 67 11.97 -8.02 -6.49
CA LEU A 67 13.32 -7.51 -6.76
C LEU A 67 14.37 -8.21 -5.91
N ARG A 68 14.08 -8.45 -4.61
CA ARG A 68 15.03 -9.06 -3.69
C ARG A 68 15.29 -10.54 -3.98
N SER A 69 14.28 -11.25 -4.43
CA SER A 69 14.37 -12.67 -4.82
C SER A 69 15.07 -12.89 -6.16
N GLY A 70 15.31 -11.83 -6.94
CA GLY A 70 15.88 -11.95 -8.29
C GLY A 70 14.93 -12.59 -9.30
N ALA A 71 13.63 -12.66 -8.99
CA ALA A 71 12.59 -13.18 -9.87
C ALA A 71 12.39 -12.32 -11.13
N CYS A 72 12.75 -11.03 -11.06
CA CYS A 72 12.76 -10.11 -12.20
C CYS A 72 14.19 -9.68 -12.50
N ARG A 73 14.71 -10.00 -13.70
CA ARG A 73 16.03 -9.57 -14.15
C ARG A 73 15.92 -8.48 -15.21
N PHE A 74 16.20 -7.25 -14.81
CA PHE A 74 16.24 -6.13 -15.74
C PHE A 74 17.28 -6.39 -16.84
N GLY A 75 16.88 -6.17 -18.10
CA GLY A 75 17.69 -6.43 -19.29
C GLY A 75 17.33 -7.73 -20.02
N ARG A 76 16.57 -8.64 -19.39
CA ARG A 76 16.04 -9.85 -20.05
C ARG A 76 14.71 -9.58 -20.77
N GLY A 77 14.61 -8.47 -21.51
CA GLY A 77 13.48 -8.07 -22.36
C GLY A 77 12.10 -8.24 -21.73
N TYR A 78 11.53 -9.45 -21.84
CA TYR A 78 10.28 -9.88 -21.24
C TYR A 78 10.14 -9.54 -19.75
N ASP A 79 11.15 -9.79 -18.92
CA ASP A 79 11.07 -9.52 -17.48
C ASP A 79 10.84 -8.01 -17.22
N THR A 80 11.56 -7.16 -17.95
CA THR A 80 11.41 -5.70 -17.87
C THR A 80 10.02 -5.28 -18.35
N SER A 81 9.54 -5.82 -19.47
CA SER A 81 8.21 -5.49 -20.01
C SER A 81 7.10 -5.87 -19.02
N TRP A 82 7.15 -7.08 -18.44
CA TRP A 82 6.16 -7.52 -17.46
C TRP A 82 6.22 -6.73 -16.17
N PHE A 83 7.41 -6.32 -15.72
CA PHE A 83 7.56 -5.44 -14.57
C PHE A 83 6.92 -4.06 -14.82
N VAL A 84 7.11 -3.49 -16.01
CA VAL A 84 6.44 -2.24 -16.40
C VAL A 84 4.92 -2.43 -16.45
N VAL A 85 4.43 -3.52 -17.06
CA VAL A 85 2.99 -3.84 -17.09
C VAL A 85 2.40 -3.97 -15.67
N LEU A 86 3.14 -4.57 -14.74
CA LEU A 86 2.72 -4.69 -13.34
C LEU A 86 2.52 -3.31 -12.68
N LEU A 87 3.49 -2.40 -12.85
CA LEU A 87 3.40 -1.04 -12.33
C LEU A 87 2.28 -0.24 -13.00
N LEU A 88 2.20 -0.33 -14.32
CA LEU A 88 1.16 0.35 -15.11
C LEU A 88 -0.23 -0.19 -14.78
N GLY A 89 -0.38 -1.48 -14.53
CA GLY A 89 -1.66 -2.08 -14.15
C GLY A 89 -2.18 -1.48 -12.85
N TYR A 90 -1.33 -1.38 -11.82
CA TYR A 90 -1.70 -0.73 -10.56
C TYR A 90 -2.12 0.73 -10.77
N ALA A 91 -1.28 1.50 -11.47
CA ALA A 91 -1.55 2.92 -11.75
C ALA A 91 -2.82 3.11 -12.58
N PHE A 92 -3.04 2.28 -13.59
CA PHE A 92 -4.21 2.30 -14.45
C PHE A 92 -5.49 2.08 -13.64
N PHE A 93 -5.55 1.04 -12.81
CA PHE A 93 -6.72 0.77 -11.98
C PHE A 93 -7.00 1.90 -10.98
N ALA A 94 -5.97 2.46 -10.36
CA ALA A 94 -6.12 3.59 -9.45
C ALA A 94 -6.67 4.83 -10.19
N LEU A 95 -6.06 5.21 -11.31
CA LEU A 95 -6.47 6.37 -12.10
C LEU A 95 -7.86 6.21 -12.71
N MET A 96 -8.17 5.03 -13.24
CA MET A 96 -9.49 4.72 -13.80
C MET A 96 -10.57 4.85 -12.72
N HIS A 97 -10.33 4.33 -11.52
CA HIS A 97 -11.30 4.44 -10.42
C HIS A 97 -11.44 5.89 -9.95
N ALA A 98 -10.35 6.64 -9.82
CA ALA A 98 -10.40 8.07 -9.52
C ALA A 98 -11.18 8.87 -10.59
N ALA A 99 -10.98 8.54 -11.86
CA ALA A 99 -11.71 9.14 -12.97
C ALA A 99 -13.21 8.82 -12.88
N TRP A 100 -13.59 7.60 -12.48
CA TRP A 100 -14.98 7.23 -12.28
C TRP A 100 -15.64 7.97 -11.11
N ILE A 101 -14.90 8.16 -10.00
CA ILE A 101 -15.37 8.98 -8.88
C ILE A 101 -15.58 10.43 -9.34
N ALA A 102 -14.62 10.99 -10.08
CA ALA A 102 -14.74 12.34 -10.62
C ALA A 102 -15.94 12.44 -11.59
N ALA A 103 -16.12 11.46 -12.48
CA ALA A 103 -17.27 11.42 -13.38
C ALA A 103 -18.59 11.37 -12.59
N ALA A 104 -18.69 10.52 -11.57
CA ALA A 104 -19.88 10.42 -10.74
C ALA A 104 -20.22 11.72 -9.98
N LEU A 105 -19.21 12.47 -9.55
CA LEU A 105 -19.39 13.71 -8.78
C LEU A 105 -19.66 14.94 -9.65
N TYR A 106 -19.06 15.00 -10.84
CA TYR A 106 -19.03 16.22 -11.64
C TYR A 106 -19.76 16.10 -12.98
N TRP A 107 -20.06 14.90 -13.46
CA TRP A 107 -20.82 14.73 -14.69
C TRP A 107 -22.32 14.90 -14.41
N PRO A 108 -22.96 15.95 -14.96
CA PRO A 108 -24.40 16.11 -14.80
C PRO A 108 -25.10 14.98 -15.55
N VAL A 109 -25.75 14.08 -14.82
CA VAL A 109 -26.71 13.14 -15.42
C VAL A 109 -27.90 13.97 -15.90
N ALA A 110 -28.13 14.00 -17.21
CA ALA A 110 -29.21 14.74 -17.86
C ALA A 110 -30.63 14.15 -17.62
N GLY A 111 -30.86 13.48 -16.49
CA GLY A 111 -32.06 12.64 -16.26
C GLY A 111 -32.74 12.81 -14.90
N GLY A 112 -32.55 13.94 -14.23
CA GLY A 112 -33.29 14.29 -13.00
C GLY A 112 -34.24 15.45 -13.26
N GLY A 113 -35.40 15.18 -13.88
CA GLY A 113 -36.51 16.10 -14.10
C GLY A 113 -37.82 15.34 -14.07
#